data_AF-A0A2V8PCR9-F1
#
_entry.id   AF-A0A2V8PCR9-F1
#
_cell.length_a   1.000
_cell.length_b   1.000
_cell.length_c   1.000
_cell.angle_alpha   90.00
_cell.angle_beta   90.00
_cell.angle_gamma   90.00
#
_symmetry.space_group_name_H-M   'P 1'
#
loop_
_entity.id
_entity.type
_entity.pdbx_description
1 polymer ?
#
loop_
_entity_poly.entity_id
_entity_poly.type
_entity_poly.pdbx_seq_one_letter_code
_entity_poly.pdbx_strand_id
1 'polypeptide(L)'
;MKRIAVGVFLLFSLYAVAQAQAVSSQLMAISDELKDKITREMPGWAYRSIEPIQGSKNVIIQHWELGNMALRIAVIQYDSESRATEFFNDGKYHLRLEEKAAASRGIELHLIKGDLPGVGTEAFTWDIRGSEAVAFRNGSFLVFVSLVRPEPNNDAHFSRVFAAHTASVLALK
;
A
#
# COMPACT_ATOMS: atom_id res chain seq x y z
N MET A 1 19.11 -0.33 -27.20
CA MET A 1 19.32 -1.20 -26.04
C MET A 1 20.21 -0.50 -25.04
N LYS A 2 19.71 -0.23 -23.82
CA LYS A 2 20.43 -0.10 -22.55
C LYS A 2 19.39 0.25 -21.48
N ARG A 3 18.73 -0.79 -20.95
CA ARG A 3 17.92 -0.72 -19.72
C ARG A 3 18.91 -0.71 -18.57
N ILE A 4 19.15 0.44 -17.94
CA ILE A 4 19.97 0.50 -16.74
C ILE A 4 19.26 1.38 -15.70
N ALA A 5 19.11 0.80 -14.51
CA ALA A 5 18.80 1.41 -13.22
C ALA A 5 17.33 1.75 -12.89
N VAL A 6 16.44 0.76 -12.95
CA VAL A 6 15.26 0.71 -12.06
C VAL A 6 15.37 -0.59 -11.27
N GLY A 7 16.19 -0.59 -10.23
CA GLY A 7 16.50 -1.85 -9.53
C GLY A 7 17.42 -1.73 -8.32
N VAL A 8 17.39 -0.61 -7.59
CA VAL A 8 18.26 -0.44 -6.41
C VAL A 8 17.50 -0.19 -5.09
N PHE A 9 16.17 -0.03 -5.10
CA PHE A 9 15.42 0.01 -3.83
C PHE A 9 14.99 -1.37 -3.30
N LEU A 10 15.23 -2.45 -4.05
CA LEU A 10 14.90 -3.83 -3.67
C LEU A 10 16.08 -4.63 -3.08
N LEU A 11 17.29 -4.06 -2.99
CA LEU A 11 18.53 -4.82 -2.76
C LEU A 11 19.28 -4.50 -1.45
N PHE A 12 18.75 -3.61 -0.60
CA PHE A 12 19.38 -3.29 0.70
C PHE A 12 18.88 -4.15 1.88
N SER A 13 18.08 -5.18 1.63
CA SER A 13 17.50 -6.04 2.69
C SER A 13 18.26 -7.36 2.94
N LEU A 14 19.45 -7.56 2.39
CA LEU A 14 20.11 -8.89 2.33
C LEU A 14 21.18 -9.18 3.40
N TYR A 15 21.32 -8.39 4.46
CA TYR A 15 22.24 -8.72 5.55
C TYR A 15 21.65 -8.51 6.94
N ALA A 16 20.92 -9.50 7.46
CA ALA A 16 20.99 -9.95 8.85
C ALA A 16 20.16 -11.23 9.06
N VAL A 17 20.76 -12.14 9.81
CA VAL A 17 20.38 -13.54 10.02
C VAL A 17 19.11 -13.68 10.88
N ALA A 18 18.28 -14.66 10.51
CA ALA A 18 17.25 -15.37 11.28
C ALA A 18 16.75 -14.75 12.60
N GLN A 19 15.62 -14.07 12.53
CA GLN A 19 14.57 -14.23 13.54
C GLN A 19 13.21 -14.29 12.82
N ALA A 20 12.57 -15.44 12.85
CA ALA A 20 11.13 -15.55 12.61
C ALA A 20 10.41 -14.84 13.76
N GLN A 21 10.37 -13.50 13.71
CA GLN A 21 9.58 -12.70 14.65
C GLN A 21 8.17 -12.61 14.08
N ALA A 22 7.23 -13.18 14.84
CA ALA A 22 5.81 -13.25 14.50
C ALA A 22 5.25 -11.84 14.22
N VAL A 23 4.43 -11.74 13.17
CA VAL A 23 3.50 -10.62 12.98
C VAL A 23 2.74 -10.39 14.29
N SER A 24 2.60 -9.14 14.74
CA SER A 24 1.92 -8.86 16.01
C SER A 24 0.51 -9.48 16.00
N SER A 25 0.03 -9.96 17.16
CA SER A 25 -1.30 -10.55 17.28
C SER A 25 -2.39 -9.57 16.80
N GLN A 26 -2.17 -8.27 16.98
CA GLN A 26 -3.03 -7.21 16.47
C GLN A 26 -3.05 -7.16 14.94
N LEU A 27 -1.90 -7.24 14.26
CA LEU A 27 -1.85 -7.27 12.81
C LEU A 27 -2.47 -8.54 12.23
N MET A 28 -2.31 -9.69 12.89
CA MET A 28 -3.00 -10.91 12.50
C MET A 28 -4.52 -10.76 12.60
N ALA A 29 -5.03 -10.21 13.72
CA ALA A 29 -6.46 -9.94 13.88
C ALA A 29 -6.98 -8.94 12.83
N ILE A 30 -6.23 -7.88 12.53
CA ILE A 30 -6.55 -6.95 11.44
C ILE A 30 -6.60 -7.68 10.10
N SER A 31 -5.65 -8.57 9.83
CA SER A 31 -5.62 -9.34 8.59
C SER A 31 -6.87 -10.23 8.46
N ASP A 32 -7.22 -10.97 9.50
CA ASP A 32 -8.37 -11.87 9.48
C ASP A 32 -9.68 -11.08 9.35
N GLU A 33 -9.87 -10.01 10.12
CA GLU A 33 -11.06 -9.15 10.00
C GLU A 33 -11.17 -8.47 8.63
N LEU A 34 -10.05 -8.03 8.07
CA LEU A 34 -10.01 -7.44 6.73
C LEU A 34 -10.38 -8.46 5.66
N LYS A 35 -9.87 -9.69 5.79
CA LYS A 35 -10.19 -10.80 4.90
C LYS A 35 -11.67 -11.13 4.96
N ASP A 36 -12.24 -11.26 6.15
CA ASP A 36 -13.65 -11.57 6.33
C ASP A 36 -14.54 -10.46 5.78
N LYS A 37 -14.19 -9.19 6.06
CA LYS A 37 -14.93 -8.05 5.54
C LYS A 37 -14.89 -8.01 4.02
N ILE A 38 -13.73 -8.05 3.39
CA ILE A 38 -13.62 -7.96 1.93
C ILE A 38 -14.32 -9.15 1.26
N THR A 39 -14.18 -10.36 1.81
CA THR A 39 -14.87 -11.54 1.25
C THR A 39 -16.39 -11.37 1.25
N ARG A 40 -16.94 -10.70 2.27
CA ARG A 40 -18.39 -10.41 2.37
C ARG A 40 -18.84 -9.26 1.47
N GLU A 41 -18.10 -8.15 1.48
CA GLU A 41 -18.53 -6.91 0.80
C GLU A 41 -18.15 -6.89 -0.69
N MET A 42 -17.12 -7.65 -1.10
CA MET A 42 -16.57 -7.67 -2.46
C MET A 42 -16.66 -9.10 -3.05
N PRO A 43 -17.87 -9.61 -3.32
CA PRO A 43 -18.05 -10.95 -3.84
C PRO A 43 -17.34 -11.11 -5.19
N GLY A 44 -16.72 -12.28 -5.40
CA GLY A 44 -15.96 -12.62 -6.60
C GLY A 44 -14.45 -12.34 -6.49
N TRP A 45 -14.00 -11.52 -5.54
CA TRP A 45 -12.58 -11.35 -5.27
C TRP A 45 -12.02 -12.54 -4.48
N ALA A 46 -10.97 -13.16 -5.00
CA ALA A 46 -10.27 -14.27 -4.36
C ALA A 46 -9.07 -13.79 -3.55
N TYR A 47 -9.03 -14.16 -2.27
CA TYR A 47 -7.89 -13.89 -1.39
C TYR A 47 -6.74 -14.88 -1.64
N ARG A 48 -5.52 -14.37 -1.72
CA ARG A 48 -4.28 -15.15 -1.63
C ARG A 48 -3.38 -14.58 -0.53
N SER A 49 -2.92 -15.47 0.34
CA SER A 49 -1.87 -15.12 1.30
C SER A 49 -0.54 -14.97 0.55
N ILE A 50 0.13 -13.85 0.79
CA ILE A 50 1.53 -13.66 0.39
C ILE A 50 2.33 -13.49 1.67
N GLU A 51 3.30 -14.37 1.89
CA GLU A 51 4.22 -14.20 3.01
C GLU A 51 5.00 -12.87 2.83
N PRO A 52 5.11 -12.04 3.87
CA PRO A 52 6.02 -10.90 3.85
C PRO A 52 7.43 -11.36 3.45
N ILE A 53 8.16 -10.51 2.71
CA ILE A 53 9.56 -10.78 2.38
C ILE A 53 10.30 -11.07 3.69
N GLN A 54 11.02 -12.19 3.75
CA GLN A 54 11.77 -12.60 4.94
C GLN A 54 12.56 -11.43 5.54
N GLY A 55 12.32 -11.13 6.82
CA GLY A 55 12.91 -10.00 7.54
C GLY A 55 12.00 -8.77 7.68
N SER A 56 10.87 -8.72 6.96
CA SER A 56 9.86 -7.66 7.13
C SER A 56 9.07 -7.88 8.42
N LYS A 57 9.24 -6.97 9.41
CA LYS A 57 8.49 -6.99 10.67
C LYS A 57 7.32 -6.03 10.60
N ASN A 58 6.27 -6.30 11.37
CA ASN A 58 5.13 -5.40 11.55
C ASN A 58 4.43 -5.01 10.24
N VAL A 59 4.39 -5.92 9.26
CA VAL A 59 3.67 -5.71 8.01
C VAL A 59 2.84 -6.94 7.68
N ILE A 60 1.62 -6.70 7.21
CA ILE A 60 0.81 -7.70 6.52
C ILE A 60 0.63 -7.27 5.08
N ILE A 61 0.61 -8.23 4.17
CA ILE A 61 0.32 -8.02 2.76
C ILE A 61 -0.81 -8.97 2.38
N GLN A 62 -1.93 -8.40 1.94
CA GLN A 62 -3.03 -9.15 1.35
C GLN A 62 -3.04 -8.98 -0.16
N HIS A 63 -3.26 -10.08 -0.87
CA HIS A 63 -3.39 -10.08 -2.32
C HIS A 63 -4.77 -10.59 -2.71
N TRP A 64 -5.45 -9.82 -3.55
CA TRP A 64 -6.82 -10.06 -3.98
C TRP A 64 -6.88 -10.11 -5.49
N GLU A 65 -7.63 -11.05 -6.05
CA GLU A 65 -7.73 -11.24 -7.50
C GLU A 65 -9.18 -11.31 -7.96
N LEU A 66 -9.50 -10.70 -9.10
CA LEU A 66 -10.78 -10.81 -9.78
C LEU A 66 -10.53 -10.87 -11.29
N GLY A 67 -10.68 -12.05 -11.88
CA GLY A 67 -10.31 -12.27 -13.28
C GLY A 67 -8.82 -11.96 -13.52
N ASN A 68 -8.56 -10.99 -14.37
CA ASN A 68 -7.24 -10.52 -14.78
C ASN A 68 -6.71 -9.40 -13.86
N MET A 69 -7.57 -8.79 -13.04
CA MET A 69 -7.19 -7.79 -12.05
C MET A 69 -6.56 -8.42 -10.82
N ALA A 70 -5.62 -7.69 -10.22
CA ALA A 70 -5.11 -8.00 -8.91
C ALA A 70 -4.82 -6.74 -8.10
N LEU A 71 -5.17 -6.78 -6.82
CA LEU A 71 -5.05 -5.71 -5.84
C LEU A 71 -4.20 -6.19 -4.66
N ARG A 72 -3.35 -5.29 -4.14
CA ARG A 72 -2.61 -5.52 -2.92
C ARG A 72 -2.95 -4.47 -1.86
N ILE A 73 -3.09 -4.95 -0.64
CA ILE A 73 -3.19 -4.13 0.57
C ILE A 73 -1.96 -4.44 1.40
N ALA A 74 -1.15 -3.42 1.70
CA ALA A 74 -0.09 -3.52 2.69
C ALA A 74 -0.50 -2.69 3.91
N VAL A 75 -0.46 -3.29 5.10
CA VAL A 75 -0.67 -2.58 6.37
C VAL A 75 0.59 -2.72 7.19
N ILE A 76 1.19 -1.59 7.53
CA ILE A 76 2.42 -1.49 8.31
C ILE A 76 2.07 -0.89 9.66
N GLN A 77 2.46 -1.56 10.74
CA GLN A 77 2.34 -1.05 12.10
C GLN A 77 3.65 -0.41 12.55
N TYR A 78 3.58 0.84 12.99
CA TYR A 78 4.69 1.53 13.64
C TYR A 78 4.53 1.52 15.16
N ASP A 79 5.64 1.75 15.86
CA ASP A 79 5.68 1.80 17.33
C ASP A 79 4.90 2.99 17.91
N SER A 80 4.63 4.02 17.10
CA SER A 80 3.84 5.20 17.49
C SER A 80 3.18 5.88 16.30
N GLU A 81 2.13 6.65 16.58
CA GLU A 81 1.48 7.52 15.59
C GLU A 81 2.42 8.58 15.01
N SER A 82 3.30 9.16 15.86
CA SER A 82 4.30 10.13 15.40
C SER A 82 5.22 9.52 14.34
N ARG A 83 5.68 8.28 14.56
CA ARG A 83 6.51 7.54 13.61
C ARG A 83 5.75 7.27 12.30
N ALA A 84 4.50 6.83 12.38
CA ALA A 84 3.67 6.64 11.19
C ALA A 84 3.46 7.95 10.41
N THR A 85 3.29 9.06 11.11
CA THR A 85 3.13 10.40 10.53
C THR A 85 4.40 10.87 9.81
N GLU A 86 5.57 10.65 10.41
CA GLU A 86 6.89 10.91 9.80
C GLU A 86 7.00 10.16 8.46
N PHE A 87 6.82 8.83 8.47
CA PHE A 87 6.95 8.01 7.27
C PHE A 87 5.91 8.34 6.19
N PHE A 88 4.67 8.68 6.57
CA PHE A 88 3.64 9.10 5.62
C PHE A 88 4.04 10.38 4.90
N ASN A 89 4.52 11.38 5.65
CA ASN A 89 4.95 12.66 5.10
C ASN A 89 6.21 12.53 4.26
N ASP A 90 7.18 11.72 4.68
CA ASP A 90 8.39 11.43 3.92
C ASP A 90 8.06 10.76 2.59
N GLY A 91 7.16 9.76 2.59
CA GLY A 91 6.67 9.13 1.37
C GLY A 91 6.05 10.16 0.41
N LYS A 92 5.17 11.03 0.92
CA LYS A 92 4.55 12.11 0.13
C LYS A 92 5.59 13.10 -0.40
N TYR A 93 6.62 13.41 0.39
CA TYR A 93 7.72 14.28 -0.02
C TYR A 93 8.57 13.65 -1.12
N HIS A 94 8.92 12.37 -1.01
CA HIS A 94 9.69 11.65 -2.02
C HIS A 94 8.98 11.59 -3.37
N LEU A 95 7.66 11.37 -3.40
CA LEU A 95 6.87 11.42 -4.63
C LEU A 95 6.98 12.79 -5.32
N ARG A 96 6.88 13.89 -4.56
CA ARG A 96 7.05 15.25 -5.12
C ARG A 96 8.46 15.51 -5.63
N LEU A 97 9.48 14.95 -4.99
CA LEU A 97 10.85 15.03 -5.49
C LEU A 97 11.01 14.29 -6.82
N GLU A 98 10.40 13.12 -6.95
CA GLU A 98 10.41 12.34 -8.20
C GLU A 98 9.70 13.09 -9.34
N GLU A 99 8.53 13.69 -9.09
CA GLU A 99 7.85 14.55 -10.06
C GLU A 99 8.74 15.70 -10.55
N LYS A 100 9.37 16.42 -9.62
CA LYS A 100 10.30 17.51 -9.95
C LYS A 100 11.52 17.02 -10.75
N ALA A 101 12.07 15.88 -10.38
CA ALA A 101 13.20 15.27 -11.07
C ALA A 101 12.83 14.71 -12.46
N ALA A 102 11.57 14.33 -12.69
CA ALA A 102 11.06 13.95 -14.00
C ALA A 102 10.85 15.18 -14.88
N ALA A 103 10.27 16.25 -14.32
CA ALA A 103 10.04 17.51 -15.02
C ALA A 103 11.35 18.15 -15.52
N SER A 104 12.43 18.09 -14.73
CA SER A 104 13.76 18.57 -15.17
C SER A 104 14.35 17.79 -16.35
N ARG A 105 13.82 16.59 -16.63
CA ARG A 105 14.16 15.74 -17.78
C ARG A 105 13.15 15.85 -18.93
N GLY A 106 12.19 16.78 -18.85
CA GLY A 106 11.13 16.94 -19.84
C GLY A 106 10.08 15.83 -19.82
N ILE A 107 9.98 15.08 -18.73
CA ILE A 107 8.98 14.03 -18.54
C ILE A 107 7.87 14.60 -17.66
N GLU A 108 6.68 14.74 -18.22
CA GLU A 108 5.50 15.12 -17.44
C GLU A 108 5.02 13.92 -16.64
N LEU A 109 5.08 14.04 -15.31
CA LEU A 109 4.68 13.01 -14.37
C LEU A 109 3.85 13.65 -13.27
N HIS A 110 2.68 13.08 -13.02
CA HIS A 110 1.80 13.48 -11.92
C HIS A 110 1.56 12.27 -11.04
N LEU A 111 2.42 12.10 -10.04
CA LEU A 111 2.40 11.02 -9.07
C LEU A 111 1.33 11.27 -8.01
N ILE A 112 1.23 12.45 -7.39
CA ILE A 112 0.19 12.69 -6.39
C ILE A 112 -1.04 13.28 -7.09
N LYS A 113 -2.12 12.51 -7.17
CA LYS A 113 -3.37 12.95 -7.84
C LYS A 113 -4.21 13.87 -6.96
N GLY A 114 -4.16 13.70 -5.64
CA GLY A 114 -4.88 14.55 -4.70
C GLY A 114 -5.10 13.90 -3.35
N ASP A 115 -5.49 14.71 -2.37
CA ASP A 115 -5.88 14.22 -1.05
C ASP A 115 -7.23 13.46 -1.13
N LEU A 116 -7.41 12.48 -0.25
CA LEU A 116 -8.60 11.62 -0.22
C LEU A 116 -9.29 11.72 1.15
N PRO A 117 -10.16 12.71 1.39
CA PRO A 117 -10.83 12.87 2.67
C PRO A 117 -11.77 11.69 2.97
N GLY A 118 -11.93 11.37 4.25
CA GLY A 118 -12.83 10.29 4.71
C GLY A 118 -12.21 8.89 4.72
N VAL A 119 -10.93 8.75 4.39
CA VAL A 119 -10.18 7.48 4.51
C VAL A 119 -9.06 7.67 5.53
N GLY A 120 -9.14 6.95 6.65
CA GLY A 120 -8.17 7.07 7.75
C GLY A 120 -8.13 8.47 8.38
N THR A 121 -7.03 8.76 9.06
CA THR A 121 -6.72 10.10 9.60
C THR A 121 -6.30 11.06 8.49
N GLU A 122 -5.51 10.57 7.53
CA GLU A 122 -5.09 11.31 6.35
C GLU A 122 -4.82 10.33 5.20
N ALA A 123 -5.15 10.73 3.97
CA ALA A 123 -4.97 9.91 2.80
C ALA A 123 -4.72 10.73 1.55
N PHE A 124 -4.05 10.13 0.57
CA PHE A 124 -3.94 10.66 -0.77
C PHE A 124 -3.98 9.53 -1.81
N THR A 125 -4.35 9.94 -3.01
CA THR A 125 -4.29 9.11 -4.22
C THR A 125 -3.02 9.41 -4.98
N TRP A 126 -2.41 8.37 -5.53
CA TRP A 126 -1.19 8.49 -6.29
C TRP A 126 -1.13 7.52 -7.47
N ASP A 127 -0.30 7.85 -8.46
CA ASP A 127 -0.09 7.05 -9.66
C ASP A 127 0.99 6.01 -9.42
N ILE A 128 0.66 4.75 -9.68
CA ILE A 128 1.62 3.65 -9.80
C ILE A 128 1.45 2.99 -11.16
N ARG A 129 2.39 3.26 -12.07
CA ARG A 129 2.45 2.65 -13.41
C ARG A 129 1.17 2.85 -14.24
N GLY A 130 0.52 4.01 -14.13
CA GLY A 130 -0.71 4.32 -14.85
C GLY A 130 -1.99 3.82 -14.18
N SER A 131 -1.88 3.28 -12.96
CA SER A 131 -3.03 2.92 -12.11
C SER A 131 -3.05 3.78 -10.86
N GLU A 132 -4.23 4.12 -10.37
CA GLU A 132 -4.37 4.83 -9.10
C GLU A 132 -4.21 3.88 -7.90
N ALA A 133 -3.39 4.29 -6.96
CA ALA A 133 -3.20 3.69 -5.65
C ALA A 133 -3.62 4.68 -4.55
N VAL A 134 -3.94 4.15 -3.38
CA VAL A 134 -4.26 4.93 -2.18
C VAL A 134 -3.18 4.67 -1.13
N ALA A 135 -2.67 5.74 -0.55
CA ALA A 135 -1.89 5.69 0.67
C ALA A 135 -2.66 6.41 1.76
N PHE A 136 -2.81 5.80 2.94
CA PHE A 136 -3.45 6.46 4.07
C PHE A 136 -2.82 6.04 5.39
N ARG A 137 -2.99 6.89 6.41
CA ARG A 137 -2.60 6.61 7.78
C ARG A 137 -3.84 6.50 8.66
N ASN A 138 -3.79 5.62 9.66
CA ASN A 138 -4.76 5.61 10.75
C ASN A 138 -4.05 5.29 12.07
N GLY A 139 -3.93 6.28 12.96
CA GLY A 139 -3.12 6.14 14.17
C GLY A 139 -1.66 5.77 13.84
N SER A 140 -1.17 4.67 14.42
CA SER A 140 0.18 4.12 14.16
C SER A 140 0.28 3.19 12.94
N PHE A 141 -0.80 3.07 12.14
CA PHE A 141 -0.81 2.25 10.94
C PHE A 141 -0.64 3.08 9.69
N LEU A 142 0.20 2.59 8.77
CA LEU A 142 0.34 3.09 7.41
C LEU A 142 -0.17 2.03 6.45
N VAL A 143 -1.01 2.43 5.50
CA VAL A 143 -1.67 1.53 4.57
C VAL A 143 -1.43 1.96 3.13
N PHE A 144 -1.11 0.99 2.28
CA PHE A 144 -1.03 1.16 0.85
C PHE A 144 -1.97 0.19 0.15
N VAL A 145 -2.83 0.71 -0.72
CA VAL A 145 -3.76 -0.07 -1.55
C VAL A 145 -3.46 0.22 -3.00
N SER A 146 -3.12 -0.81 -3.78
CA SER A 146 -2.73 -0.63 -5.19
C SER A 146 -3.18 -1.80 -6.06
N LEU A 147 -3.56 -1.51 -7.29
CA LEU A 147 -3.68 -2.54 -8.31
C LEU A 147 -2.30 -2.88 -8.85
N VAL A 148 -1.96 -4.17 -8.82
CA VAL A 148 -0.71 -4.70 -9.38
C VAL A 148 -0.86 -5.16 -10.82
N ARG A 149 -2.09 -5.42 -11.25
CA ARG A 149 -2.47 -5.71 -12.63
C ARG A 149 -3.74 -4.92 -12.96
N PRO A 150 -3.61 -3.65 -13.38
CA PRO A 150 -4.75 -2.84 -13.79
C PRO A 150 -5.34 -3.32 -15.13
N GLU A 151 -6.64 -3.10 -15.32
CA GLU A 151 -7.33 -3.27 -16.59
C GLU A 151 -7.93 -1.95 -17.05
N PRO A 152 -7.76 -1.57 -18.33
CA PRO A 152 -8.23 -0.27 -18.80
C PRO A 152 -9.72 -0.08 -18.49
N ASN A 153 -10.00 0.99 -17.73
CA ASN A 153 -11.32 1.55 -17.36
C ASN A 153 -11.89 1.25 -15.96
N ASN A 154 -11.23 0.49 -15.06
CA ASN A 154 -11.76 0.25 -13.70
C ASN A 154 -10.78 0.49 -12.53
N ASP A 155 -9.61 1.07 -12.82
CA ASP A 155 -8.47 0.99 -11.91
C ASP A 155 -8.59 1.85 -10.63
N ALA A 156 -9.11 3.08 -10.75
CA ALA A 156 -9.23 4.00 -9.62
C ALA A 156 -10.36 3.63 -8.65
N HIS A 157 -11.38 2.89 -9.11
CA HIS A 157 -12.52 2.55 -8.27
C HIS A 157 -12.14 1.55 -7.17
N PHE A 158 -11.46 0.46 -7.53
CA PHE A 158 -11.19 -0.62 -6.59
C PHE A 158 -10.16 -0.26 -5.53
N SER A 159 -9.11 0.51 -5.87
CA SER A 159 -8.13 0.93 -4.86
C SER A 159 -8.76 1.79 -3.76
N ARG A 160 -9.69 2.69 -4.12
CA ARG A 160 -10.47 3.50 -3.16
C ARG A 160 -11.44 2.67 -2.33
N VAL A 161 -12.20 1.76 -2.95
CA VAL A 161 -13.16 0.90 -2.22
C VAL A 161 -12.45 0.01 -1.20
N PHE A 162 -11.35 -0.64 -1.61
CA PHE A 162 -10.55 -1.46 -0.71
C PHE A 162 -9.87 -0.62 0.39
N ALA A 163 -9.43 0.60 0.09
CA ALA A 163 -8.93 1.52 1.10
C ALA A 163 -10.00 1.90 2.13
N ALA A 164 -11.22 2.18 1.70
CA ALA A 164 -12.34 2.46 2.60
C ALA A 164 -12.68 1.26 3.50
N HIS A 165 -12.71 0.04 2.94
CA HIS A 165 -12.89 -1.17 3.75
C HIS A 165 -11.77 -1.34 4.78
N THR A 166 -10.51 -1.14 4.36
CA THR A 166 -9.35 -1.25 5.26
C THR A 166 -9.41 -0.20 6.37
N ALA A 167 -9.71 1.06 6.03
CA ALA A 167 -9.86 2.14 6.99
C ALA A 167 -10.96 1.85 8.02
N SER A 168 -12.09 1.27 7.60
CA SER A 168 -13.18 0.91 8.52
C SER A 168 -12.80 -0.18 9.52
N VAL A 169 -11.95 -1.13 9.13
CA VAL A 169 -11.43 -2.16 10.05
C VAL A 169 -10.45 -1.53 11.04
N LEU A 170 -9.57 -0.65 10.55
CA LEU A 170 -8.58 0.02 11.39
C LEU A 170 -9.21 1.06 12.34
N ALA A 171 -10.36 1.64 12.02
CA ALA A 171 -11.07 2.58 12.90
C ALA A 171 -11.57 1.95 14.22
N LEU A 172 -11.57 0.61 14.30
CA LEU A 172 -11.96 -0.16 15.49
C LEU A 172 -10.76 -0.53 16.38
N LYS A 173 -9.55 -0.04 16.07
CA LYS A 173 -8.29 -0.47 16.70
C LYS A 173 -7.63 0.62 17.53
#